data_AF-A0AAD9KUE8-F1
#
_entry.id   AF-A0AAD9KUE8-F1
#
_cell.length_a   1.000
_cell.length_b   1.000
_cell.length_c   1.000
_cell.angle_alpha   90.00
_cell.angle_beta   90.00
_cell.angle_gamma   90.00
#
_symmetry.space_group_name_H-M   'P 1'
#
loop_
_entity.id
_entity.type
_entity.pdbx_description
1 polymer ?
#
loop_
_entity_poly.entity_id
_entity_poly.type
_entity_poly.pdbx_seq_one_letter_code
_entity_poly.pdbx_strand_id
1 'polypeptide(L)'
;MSDSNIPAATASMPQTSVHTIRSFSVQPQPGRIVVVAVDASPHSKVAFDWYISNIHQASDLVVLTHIPEVPDLPLFTFKEGIHMPALEWERALTEQIGKVRHLQNGYEEFMVDKQITFKLAGSARRSIGAGIIEVARLENADMIVLGTRGLSAACSALMGSVSDYISRESNIPVLIVPNNTK
;
A
#
# COMPACT_ATOMS: atom_id res chain seq x y z
N MET A 1 -35.43 3.83 74.68
CA MET A 1 -35.99 2.51 74.33
C MET A 1 -35.94 2.43 72.82
N SER A 2 -35.24 1.55 72.14
CA SER A 2 -34.41 0.39 72.48
C SER A 2 -33.93 -0.15 71.12
N ASP A 3 -32.68 -0.63 71.06
CA ASP A 3 -32.13 -1.74 70.26
C ASP A 3 -32.89 -2.14 68.98
N SER A 4 -32.27 -2.24 67.81
CA SER A 4 -31.45 -3.40 67.41
C SER A 4 -31.18 -3.25 65.89
N ASN A 5 -29.94 -3.23 65.39
CA ASN A 5 -29.03 -4.34 65.13
C ASN A 5 -29.51 -5.37 64.06
N ILE A 6 -29.09 -5.12 62.79
CA ILE A 6 -28.58 -5.98 61.68
C ILE A 6 -29.14 -7.42 61.48
N PRO A 7 -29.25 -7.93 60.22
CA PRO A 7 -28.09 -8.63 59.67
C PRO A 7 -27.69 -8.22 58.23
N ALA A 8 -26.37 -8.26 58.02
CA ALA A 8 -25.68 -8.07 56.77
C ALA A 8 -26.02 -9.21 55.82
N ALA A 9 -26.54 -8.88 54.64
CA ALA A 9 -26.67 -9.83 53.56
C ALA A 9 -25.32 -9.95 52.84
N THR A 10 -24.55 -10.95 53.25
CA THR A 10 -23.37 -11.46 52.55
C THR A 10 -23.81 -12.06 51.22
N ALA A 11 -23.76 -11.28 50.15
CA ALA A 11 -23.88 -11.80 48.78
C ALA A 11 -22.48 -12.06 48.22
N SER A 12 -22.10 -13.33 48.26
CA SER A 12 -20.89 -13.91 47.69
C SER A 12 -20.69 -13.51 46.23
N MET A 13 -19.49 -13.05 45.88
CA MET A 13 -19.06 -12.88 44.49
C MET A 13 -19.05 -14.24 43.77
N PRO A 14 -19.54 -14.34 42.53
CA PRO A 14 -19.28 -15.51 41.71
C PRO A 14 -17.84 -15.46 41.21
N GLN A 15 -17.00 -16.35 41.75
CA GLN A 15 -15.77 -16.78 41.09
C GLN A 15 -16.14 -17.69 39.92
N THR A 16 -15.86 -17.27 38.69
CA THR A 16 -16.01 -18.15 37.54
C THR A 16 -14.89 -17.93 36.52
N SER A 17 -13.94 -18.86 36.57
CA SER A 17 -13.28 -19.49 35.43
C SER A 17 -12.23 -18.70 34.65
N VAL A 18 -10.99 -18.94 35.08
CA VAL A 18 -9.75 -18.89 34.30
C VAL A 18 -10.02 -19.34 32.86
N HIS A 19 -10.08 -18.38 31.93
CA HIS A 19 -10.03 -18.70 30.51
C HIS A 19 -8.56 -18.89 30.15
N THR A 20 -8.24 -20.15 29.87
CA THR A 20 -7.04 -20.62 29.19
C THR A 20 -6.51 -19.56 28.22
N ILE A 21 -5.28 -19.12 28.47
CA ILE A 21 -4.49 -18.35 27.51
C ILE A 21 -4.45 -19.20 26.23
N ARG A 22 -5.24 -18.82 25.22
CA ARG A 22 -4.96 -19.25 23.85
C ARG A 22 -3.60 -18.66 23.54
N SER A 23 -2.57 -19.49 23.54
CA SER A 23 -1.28 -19.13 22.96
C SER A 23 -1.57 -18.73 21.52
N PHE A 24 -1.57 -17.43 21.26
CA PHE A 24 -1.49 -16.91 19.91
C PHE A 24 -0.18 -17.49 19.36
N SER A 25 -0.32 -18.41 18.42
CA SER A 25 0.79 -18.78 17.55
C SER A 25 1.33 -17.47 16.98
N VAL A 26 2.59 -17.18 17.31
CA VAL A 26 3.36 -16.17 16.59
C VAL A 26 3.17 -16.50 15.12
N GLN A 27 2.43 -15.66 14.39
CA GLN A 27 2.44 -15.73 12.93
C GLN A 27 3.91 -15.63 12.55
N PRO A 28 4.47 -16.56 11.75
CA PRO A 28 5.86 -16.46 11.36
C PRO A 28 6.07 -15.05 10.82
N GLN A 29 7.04 -14.33 11.40
CA GLN A 29 7.37 -13.00 10.91
C GLN A 29 7.61 -13.14 9.40
N PRO A 30 6.99 -12.30 8.55
CA PRO A 30 7.23 -12.38 7.12
C PRO A 30 8.74 -12.30 6.89
N GLY A 31 9.24 -13.18 6.02
CA GLY A 31 10.67 -13.32 5.77
C GLY A 31 11.26 -12.00 5.28
N ARG A 32 10.72 -11.49 4.17
CA ARG A 32 11.04 -10.16 3.64
C ARG A 32 9.76 -9.37 3.43
N ILE A 33 9.81 -8.07 3.64
CA ILE A 33 8.77 -7.12 3.28
C ILE A 33 9.16 -6.47 1.95
N VAL A 34 8.40 -6.73 0.89
CA VAL A 34 8.72 -6.23 -0.45
C VAL A 34 7.65 -5.25 -0.90
N VAL A 35 8.04 -4.00 -1.09
CA VAL A 35 7.17 -2.97 -1.67
C VAL A 35 7.17 -3.13 -3.18
N VAL A 36 5.99 -3.34 -3.77
CA VAL A 36 5.82 -3.38 -5.22
C VAL A 36 5.01 -2.17 -5.64
N ALA A 37 5.66 -1.24 -6.35
CA ALA A 37 5.03 -0.03 -6.84
C ALA A 37 4.36 -0.29 -8.20
N VAL A 38 3.05 -0.05 -8.26
CA VAL A 38 2.23 -0.23 -9.45
C VAL A 38 1.52 1.04 -9.86
N ASP A 39 1.28 1.21 -11.15
CA ASP A 39 0.41 2.22 -11.74
C ASP A 39 -0.48 1.56 -12.81
N ALA A 40 -1.28 2.36 -13.53
CA ALA A 40 -2.13 1.86 -14.61
C ALA A 40 -1.35 1.50 -15.89
N SER A 41 -0.01 1.46 -15.84
CA SER A 41 0.81 1.18 -17.02
C SER A 41 1.13 -0.32 -17.18
N PRO A 42 1.36 -0.79 -18.42
CA PRO A 42 1.83 -2.16 -18.65
C PRO A 42 3.18 -2.47 -17.99
N HIS A 43 4.04 -1.45 -17.85
CA HIS A 43 5.40 -1.60 -17.35
C HIS A 43 5.44 -2.01 -15.88
N SER A 44 4.56 -1.42 -15.06
CA SER A 44 4.47 -1.82 -13.66
C SER A 44 3.86 -3.20 -13.51
N LYS A 45 2.93 -3.58 -14.39
CA LYS A 45 2.38 -4.94 -14.41
C LYS A 45 3.47 -5.97 -14.74
N VAL A 46 4.30 -5.69 -15.76
CA VAL A 46 5.46 -6.55 -16.10
C VAL A 46 6.39 -6.69 -14.90
N ALA A 47 6.67 -5.60 -14.17
CA ALA A 47 7.51 -5.65 -12.97
C ALA A 47 6.91 -6.52 -11.86
N PHE A 48 5.61 -6.37 -11.61
CA PHE A 48 4.87 -7.19 -10.66
C PHE A 48 4.91 -8.67 -11.06
N ASP A 49 4.51 -9.01 -12.29
CA ASP A 49 4.47 -10.39 -12.79
C ASP A 49 5.87 -11.03 -12.75
N TRP A 50 6.90 -10.27 -13.12
CA TRP A 50 8.28 -10.73 -13.10
C TRP A 50 8.73 -11.06 -11.68
N TYR A 51 8.49 -10.16 -10.72
CA TYR A 51 8.82 -10.41 -9.31
C TYR A 51 8.14 -11.69 -8.79
N ILE A 52 6.83 -11.81 -9.00
CA ILE A 52 6.04 -12.98 -8.58
C ILE A 52 6.57 -14.27 -9.20
N SER A 53 6.96 -14.24 -10.48
CA SER A 53 7.34 -15.46 -11.21
C SER A 53 8.79 -15.88 -10.97
N ASN A 54 9.67 -14.97 -10.54
CA ASN A 54 11.12 -15.22 -10.54
C ASN A 54 11.75 -15.25 -9.15
N ILE A 55 11.39 -14.32 -8.27
CA ILE A 55 12.13 -14.12 -7.00
C ILE A 55 11.25 -14.00 -5.75
N HIS A 56 9.94 -14.01 -5.92
CA HIS A 56 8.99 -14.08 -4.81
C HIS A 56 9.14 -15.39 -4.04
N GLN A 57 9.10 -15.29 -2.71
CA GLN A 57 9.11 -16.42 -1.79
C GLN A 57 7.78 -16.49 -1.04
N ALA A 58 7.35 -17.69 -0.68
CA ALA A 58 6.10 -17.88 0.08
C ALA A 58 6.09 -17.16 1.44
N SER A 59 7.27 -16.85 1.99
CA SER A 59 7.43 -16.07 3.21
C SER A 59 7.42 -14.56 3.01
N ASP A 60 7.42 -14.05 1.78
CA ASP A 60 7.42 -12.61 1.52
C ASP A 60 6.05 -12.01 1.88
N LEU A 61 6.07 -10.84 2.51
CA LEU A 61 4.91 -9.94 2.58
C LEU A 61 5.02 -8.94 1.42
N VAL A 62 4.09 -9.04 0.47
CA VAL A 62 3.99 -8.09 -0.64
C VAL A 62 3.20 -6.87 -0.19
N VAL A 63 3.86 -5.72 -0.12
CA VAL A 63 3.21 -4.42 0.10
C VAL A 63 2.96 -3.78 -1.25
N LEU A 64 1.75 -3.94 -1.77
CA LEU A 64 1.36 -3.31 -3.02
C LEU A 64 1.09 -1.82 -2.77
N THR A 65 1.76 -0.95 -3.53
CA THR A 65 1.57 0.50 -3.42
C THR A 65 1.30 1.15 -4.77
N HIS A 66 0.34 2.07 -4.78
CA HIS A 66 0.07 2.97 -5.89
C HIS A 66 0.01 4.38 -5.30
N ILE A 67 0.86 5.29 -5.78
CA ILE A 67 0.81 6.69 -5.41
C ILE A 67 0.01 7.41 -6.50
N PRO A 68 -1.25 7.79 -6.22
CA PRO A 68 -2.07 8.44 -7.23
C PRO A 68 -1.44 9.79 -7.61
N GLU A 69 -1.33 10.04 -8.91
CA GLU A 69 -1.12 11.39 -9.38
C GLU A 69 -2.36 12.20 -9.00
N VAL A 70 -2.20 13.15 -8.07
CA VAL A 70 -3.23 14.16 -7.84
C VAL A 70 -3.38 14.86 -9.18
N PRO A 71 -4.57 14.84 -9.82
CA PRO A 71 -4.76 15.56 -11.06
C PRO A 71 -4.30 16.99 -10.86
N ASP A 72 -3.67 17.59 -11.87
CA ASP A 72 -3.52 19.04 -11.93
C ASP A 72 -4.93 19.62 -12.04
N LEU A 73 -5.59 19.72 -10.89
CA LEU A 73 -6.85 20.42 -10.76
C LEU A 73 -6.51 21.86 -11.14
N PRO A 74 -7.13 22.41 -12.19
CA PRO A 74 -6.72 23.70 -12.73
C PRO A 74 -6.75 24.75 -11.62
N LEU A 75 -5.55 25.14 -11.17
CA LEU A 75 -5.33 26.19 -10.19
C LEU A 75 -5.82 27.56 -10.71
N PHE A 76 -6.09 27.64 -12.03
CA PHE A 76 -6.75 28.75 -12.74
C PHE A 76 -8.03 29.25 -12.05
N THR A 77 -8.64 28.41 -11.22
CA THR A 77 -9.87 28.67 -10.46
C THR A 77 -9.69 29.65 -9.28
N PHE A 78 -8.54 29.67 -8.60
CA PHE A 78 -8.35 30.53 -7.40
C PHE A 78 -7.75 31.90 -7.68
N LYS A 79 -6.98 32.04 -8.75
CA LYS A 79 -6.31 33.30 -9.10
C LYS A 79 -7.22 34.27 -9.87
N GLU A 80 -8.29 33.76 -10.49
CA GLU A 80 -9.23 34.53 -11.32
C GLU A 80 -10.67 34.55 -10.78
N GLY A 81 -10.94 33.97 -9.61
CA GLY A 81 -12.24 34.06 -8.93
C GLY A 81 -13.37 33.22 -9.56
N ILE A 82 -13.07 32.37 -10.53
CA ILE A 82 -14.04 31.43 -11.13
C ILE A 82 -14.01 30.15 -10.31
N HIS A 83 -15.00 29.90 -9.46
CA HIS A 83 -15.13 28.62 -8.75
C HIS A 83 -15.67 27.51 -9.67
N MET A 84 -14.96 26.38 -9.77
CA MET A 84 -15.54 25.15 -10.31
C MET A 84 -16.75 24.74 -9.45
N PRO A 85 -17.90 24.37 -10.05
CA PRO A 85 -19.03 23.86 -9.29
C PRO A 85 -18.63 22.64 -8.46
N ALA A 86 -19.08 22.57 -7.19
CA ALA A 86 -18.74 21.47 -6.27
C ALA A 86 -19.05 20.07 -6.85
N LEU A 87 -20.07 19.97 -7.70
CA LEU A 87 -20.47 18.73 -8.38
C LEU A 87 -19.41 18.23 -9.39
N GLU A 88 -18.73 19.13 -10.11
CA GLU A 88 -17.68 18.75 -11.05
C GLU A 88 -16.43 18.24 -10.30
N TRP A 89 -16.14 18.87 -9.16
CA TRP A 89 -15.12 18.39 -8.23
C TRP A 89 -15.42 16.99 -7.71
N GLU A 90 -16.65 16.78 -7.24
CA GLU A 90 -17.09 15.49 -6.72
C GLU A 90 -17.00 14.39 -7.79
N ARG A 91 -17.39 14.69 -9.03
CA ARG A 91 -17.28 13.75 -10.17
C ARG A 91 -15.84 13.39 -10.48
N ALA A 92 -14.97 14.40 -10.63
CA ALA A 92 -13.56 14.18 -10.92
C ALA A 92 -12.87 13.34 -9.82
N LEU A 93 -13.15 13.65 -8.55
CA LEU A 93 -12.64 12.88 -7.41
C LEU A 93 -13.15 11.44 -7.42
N THR A 94 -14.46 11.25 -7.63
CA THR A 94 -15.08 9.92 -7.70
C THR A 94 -14.47 9.06 -8.80
N GLU A 95 -14.24 9.64 -9.99
CA GLU A 95 -13.62 8.93 -11.12
C GLU A 95 -12.19 8.50 -10.79
N GLN A 96 -11.40 9.37 -10.17
CA GLN A 96 -10.03 9.05 -9.77
C GLN A 96 -9.98 7.96 -8.71
N ILE A 97 -10.85 8.03 -7.69
CA ILE A 97 -11.00 6.97 -6.68
C ILE A 97 -11.39 5.65 -7.35
N GLY A 98 -12.30 5.68 -8.32
CA GLY A 98 -12.72 4.52 -9.09
C GLY A 98 -11.56 3.86 -9.83
N LYS A 99 -10.70 4.65 -10.49
CA LYS A 99 -9.52 4.15 -11.21
C LYS A 99 -8.51 3.50 -10.26
N VAL A 100 -8.19 4.16 -9.14
CA VAL A 100 -7.28 3.60 -8.12
C VAL A 100 -7.81 2.27 -7.59
N ARG A 101 -9.10 2.23 -7.24
CA ARG A 101 -9.73 1.03 -6.70
C ARG A 101 -9.77 -0.10 -7.72
N HIS A 102 -10.08 0.20 -8.97
CA HIS A 102 -10.10 -0.82 -10.03
C HIS A 102 -8.71 -1.44 -10.24
N LEU A 103 -7.67 -0.61 -10.25
CA LEU A 103 -6.28 -1.09 -10.32
C LEU A 103 -5.94 -2.00 -9.14
N GLN A 104 -6.23 -1.55 -7.92
CA GLN A 104 -5.96 -2.31 -6.69
C GLN A 104 -6.68 -3.65 -6.68
N ASN A 105 -7.99 -3.64 -6.97
CA ASN A 105 -8.81 -4.86 -7.02
C ASN A 105 -8.23 -5.92 -7.97
N GLY A 106 -7.72 -5.52 -9.14
CA GLY A 106 -7.16 -6.48 -10.11
C GLY A 106 -5.91 -7.21 -9.57
N TYR A 107 -5.03 -6.50 -8.86
CA TYR A 107 -3.88 -7.14 -8.21
C TYR A 107 -4.28 -7.93 -6.96
N GLU A 108 -5.25 -7.45 -6.19
CA GLU A 108 -5.78 -8.17 -5.03
C GLU A 108 -6.38 -9.52 -5.43
N GLU A 109 -7.26 -9.53 -6.44
CA GLU A 109 -7.87 -10.76 -6.97
C GLU A 109 -6.79 -11.75 -7.42
N PHE A 110 -5.77 -11.28 -8.14
CA PHE A 110 -4.64 -12.11 -8.55
C PHE A 110 -3.86 -12.69 -7.36
N MET A 111 -3.53 -11.85 -6.37
CA MET A 111 -2.74 -12.28 -5.20
C MET A 111 -3.52 -13.24 -4.31
N VAL A 112 -4.83 -13.04 -4.17
CA VAL A 112 -5.73 -13.97 -3.46
C VAL A 112 -5.79 -15.32 -4.17
N ASP A 113 -6.00 -15.34 -5.50
CA ASP A 113 -6.01 -16.57 -6.31
C ASP A 113 -4.70 -17.36 -6.15
N LYS A 114 -3.57 -16.65 -6.11
CA LYS A 114 -2.23 -17.23 -5.96
C LYS A 114 -1.79 -17.47 -4.52
N GLN A 115 -2.66 -17.20 -3.53
CA GLN A 115 -2.37 -17.33 -2.10
C GLN A 115 -1.10 -16.58 -1.67
N ILE A 116 -0.83 -15.42 -2.27
CA ILE A 116 0.28 -14.54 -1.92
C ILE A 116 -0.10 -13.76 -0.66
N THR A 117 0.83 -13.66 0.29
CA THR A 117 0.62 -12.83 1.49
C THR A 117 0.87 -11.37 1.11
N PHE A 118 -0.16 -10.52 1.19
CA PHE A 118 -0.06 -9.13 0.77
C PHE A 118 -0.81 -8.16 1.68
N LYS A 119 -0.49 -6.87 1.52
CA LYS A 119 -1.31 -5.75 1.98
C LYS A 119 -1.19 -4.56 1.03
N LEU A 120 -2.14 -3.63 1.15
CA LEU A 120 -2.11 -2.37 0.42
C LEU A 120 -1.54 -1.26 1.31
N ALA A 121 -0.69 -0.41 0.73
CA ALA A 121 -0.19 0.78 1.40
C ALA A 121 -0.15 1.97 0.43
N GLY A 122 -0.30 3.18 0.95
CA GLY A 122 -0.25 4.42 0.18
C GLY A 122 0.46 5.53 0.94
N SER A 123 0.72 6.64 0.26
CA SER A 123 1.30 7.85 0.83
C SER A 123 0.48 9.07 0.38
N ALA A 124 0.44 10.08 1.24
CA ALA A 124 -0.16 11.39 0.94
C ALA A 124 0.81 12.35 0.23
N ARG A 125 2.04 11.91 -0.10
CA ARG A 125 3.02 12.75 -0.79
C ARG A 125 2.59 13.04 -2.23
N ARG A 126 2.88 14.27 -2.67
CA ARG A 126 2.65 14.71 -4.05
C ARG A 126 3.64 14.09 -5.05
N SER A 127 4.86 13.79 -4.60
CA SER A 127 5.87 13.14 -5.45
C SER A 127 5.72 11.62 -5.34
N ILE A 128 5.52 10.96 -6.49
CA ILE A 128 5.39 9.50 -6.59
C ILE A 128 6.61 8.79 -5.98
N GLY A 129 7.81 9.17 -6.41
CA GLY A 129 9.05 8.56 -5.93
C GLY A 129 9.22 8.73 -4.42
N ALA A 130 8.95 9.93 -3.90
CA ALA A 130 9.04 10.18 -2.46
C ALA A 130 7.95 9.42 -1.67
N GLY A 131 6.75 9.27 -2.24
CA GLY A 131 5.67 8.49 -1.64
C GLY A 131 6.00 7.00 -1.54
N ILE A 132 6.60 6.42 -2.59
CA ILE A 132 7.06 5.02 -2.58
C ILE A 132 8.14 4.81 -1.51
N ILE A 133 9.13 5.70 -1.43
CA ILE A 133 10.17 5.63 -0.38
C ILE A 133 9.57 5.77 1.01
N GLU A 134 8.59 6.64 1.19
CA GLU A 134 7.90 6.79 2.47
C GLU A 134 7.15 5.52 2.87
N VAL A 135 6.43 4.88 1.94
CA VAL A 135 5.79 3.58 2.17
C VAL A 135 6.83 2.54 2.55
N ALA A 136 7.91 2.41 1.79
CA ALA A 136 8.99 1.48 2.11
C ALA A 136 9.58 1.70 3.51
N ARG A 137 9.77 2.96 3.91
CA ARG A 137 10.27 3.31 5.25
C ARG A 137 9.26 2.97 6.35
N LEU A 138 7.98 3.32 6.16
CA LEU A 138 6.92 3.06 7.15
C LEU A 138 6.71 1.57 7.37
N GLU A 139 6.90 0.78 6.31
CA GLU A 139 6.70 -0.66 6.33
C GLU A 139 7.94 -1.45 6.69
N ASN A 140 9.07 -0.77 6.95
CA ASN A 140 10.38 -1.39 7.16
C ASN A 140 10.71 -2.40 6.05
N ALA A 141 10.47 -1.99 4.80
CA ALA A 141 10.67 -2.84 3.64
C ALA A 141 12.14 -3.21 3.44
N ASP A 142 12.38 -4.42 2.95
CA ASP A 142 13.70 -4.95 2.61
C ASP A 142 14.06 -4.69 1.13
N MET A 143 13.05 -4.46 0.28
CA MET A 143 13.23 -4.21 -1.15
C MET A 143 12.07 -3.40 -1.73
N ILE A 144 12.39 -2.58 -2.75
CA ILE A 144 11.41 -1.92 -3.62
C ILE A 144 11.47 -2.54 -5.01
N VAL A 145 10.32 -2.88 -5.59
CA VAL A 145 10.17 -3.37 -6.96
C VAL A 145 9.35 -2.37 -7.77
N LEU A 146 9.83 -2.01 -8.95
CA LEU A 146 9.14 -1.13 -9.88
C LEU A 146 9.56 -1.37 -11.33
N GLY A 147 8.69 -0.96 -12.26
CA GLY A 147 8.99 -0.98 -13.69
C GLY A 147 9.74 0.26 -14.15
N THR A 148 10.33 0.19 -15.34
CA THR A 148 10.81 1.37 -16.07
C THR A 148 9.65 2.03 -16.85
N ARG A 149 9.44 3.35 -16.77
CA ARG A 149 8.57 4.05 -17.73
C ARG A 149 9.23 4.06 -19.11
N GLY A 150 8.54 3.56 -20.13
CA GLY A 150 9.01 3.56 -21.52
C GLY A 150 8.92 4.94 -22.17
N LEU A 151 10.07 5.58 -22.39
CA LEU A 151 10.27 6.32 -23.63
C LEU A 151 10.41 5.25 -24.73
N SER A 152 9.81 5.51 -25.89
CA SER A 152 9.78 4.62 -27.05
C SER A 152 11.13 3.94 -27.30
N ALA A 153 11.08 2.70 -27.81
CA ALA A 153 12.21 1.77 -28.04
C ALA A 153 13.45 2.32 -28.79
N ALA A 154 13.44 3.59 -29.19
CA ALA A 154 14.53 4.31 -29.84
C ALA A 154 15.52 5.00 -28.87
N CYS A 155 15.21 5.16 -27.57
CA CYS A 155 16.18 5.71 -26.60
C CYS A 155 16.71 4.62 -25.67
N SER A 156 17.87 4.07 -26.01
CA SER A 156 18.68 3.23 -25.12
C SER A 156 19.04 4.01 -23.84
N ALA A 157 18.81 3.39 -22.68
CA ALA A 157 19.38 3.73 -21.37
C ALA A 157 18.84 4.93 -20.55
N LEU A 158 17.59 5.40 -20.75
CA LEU A 158 16.98 6.35 -19.82
C LEU A 158 16.04 5.64 -18.83
N MET A 159 16.46 5.53 -17.57
CA MET A 159 15.57 5.18 -16.46
C MET A 159 14.47 6.25 -16.36
N GLY A 160 13.22 5.82 -16.19
CA GLY A 160 12.10 6.75 -15.98
C GLY A 160 12.32 7.60 -14.72
N SER A 161 11.77 8.81 -14.68
CA SER A 161 12.00 9.79 -13.59
C SER A 161 11.77 9.23 -12.18
N VAL A 162 10.76 8.37 -12.01
CA VAL A 162 10.46 7.72 -10.72
C VAL A 162 11.51 6.67 -10.37
N SER A 163 11.84 5.76 -11.30
CA SER A 163 12.86 4.73 -11.09
C SER A 163 14.25 5.32 -10.86
N ASP A 164 14.57 6.39 -11.56
CA ASP A 164 15.82 7.13 -11.45
C ASP A 164 15.94 7.85 -10.09
N TYR A 165 14.87 8.52 -9.67
CA TYR A 165 14.78 9.11 -8.34
C TYR A 165 14.92 8.06 -7.23
N ILE A 166 14.16 6.96 -7.28
CA ILE A 166 14.17 5.93 -6.23
C ILE A 166 15.54 5.24 -6.17
N SER A 167 16.17 4.95 -7.31
CA SER A 167 17.50 4.31 -7.31
C SER A 167 18.58 5.15 -6.64
N ARG A 168 18.44 6.48 -6.61
CA ARG A 168 19.39 7.37 -5.93
C ARG A 168 19.05 7.61 -4.46
N GLU A 169 17.76 7.72 -4.15
CA GLU A 169 17.28 8.16 -2.83
C GLU A 169 16.89 7.01 -1.90
N SER A 170 16.76 5.78 -2.42
CA SER A 170 16.42 4.62 -1.60
C SER A 170 17.59 4.18 -0.71
N ASN A 171 17.30 3.92 0.57
CA ASN A 171 18.25 3.33 1.51
C ASN A 171 18.23 1.79 1.52
N ILE A 172 17.36 1.18 0.70
CA ILE A 172 17.20 -0.27 0.58
C ILE A 172 17.33 -0.70 -0.88
N PRO A 173 17.63 -1.99 -1.15
CA PRO A 173 17.71 -2.53 -2.51
C PRO A 173 16.49 -2.17 -3.37
N VAL A 174 16.76 -1.80 -4.62
CA VAL A 174 15.75 -1.45 -5.62
C VAL A 174 15.87 -2.38 -6.83
N LEU A 175 14.82 -3.12 -7.12
CA LEU A 175 14.69 -3.92 -8.32
C LEU A 175 13.91 -3.13 -9.37
N ILE A 176 14.60 -2.77 -10.46
CA ILE A 176 14.00 -2.10 -11.61
C ILE A 176 13.85 -3.12 -12.73
N VAL A 177 12.61 -3.41 -13.12
CA VAL A 177 12.30 -4.38 -14.17
C VAL A 177 12.08 -3.64 -15.50
N PRO A 178 12.89 -3.93 -16.55
CA PRO A 178 12.72 -3.31 -17.86
C PRO A 178 11.52 -3.88 -18.62
N ASN A 179 10.97 -3.11 -19.55
CA ASN A 179 9.77 -3.52 -20.31
C ASN A 179 9.98 -4.71 -21.26
N ASN A 180 11.23 -5.03 -21.60
CA ASN A 180 11.60 -6.07 -22.57
C ASN A 180 12.12 -7.35 -21.91
N THR A 181 11.76 -7.60 -20.65
CA THR A 181 12.09 -8.86 -19.97
C THR A 181 11.51 -10.05 -20.75
N LYS A 182 12.37 -11.02 -21.06
CA LYS A 182 12.02 -12.29 -21.72
C LYS A 182 11.46 -13.29 -20.72
#